data_AF-A0AAW3TWH1-F1
#
_entry.id   AF-A0AAW3TWH1-F1
#
_cell.length_a   1.000
_cell.length_b   1.000
_cell.length_c   1.000
_cell.angle_alpha   90.00
_cell.angle_beta   90.00
_cell.angle_gamma   90.00
#
_symmetry.space_group_name_H-M   'P 1'
#
loop_
_entity.id
_entity.type
_entity.pdbx_description
1 polymer ?
#
loop_
_entity_poly.entity_id
_entity_poly.type
_entity_poly.pdbx_seq_one_letter_code
_entity_poly.pdbx_strand_id
1 'polypeptide(L)'
;MIEGLPHDADEGVCALCKQTVFVSDLIGFHLDMDEDSAPDSVASSYMLVMEHLMLFTAIRVAWGHTDKSLVGETLFIKDGPLSLRSQYSKLVPNIREFLAFAVSQGRGVHIIGQEKSGAFVDHLQSIVQFASPHERGEPGSYAALDHNYVRREVYRSPDLSNPYGKRTNWGEKLFVKLDPGMSMVLNVPTGSYLDSGERPLAEDLIGLQRILATLPSIVSHKFEGALFPVELANGIASMSSYPSAAILAKFLEDQSA
;
A
#
# COMPACT_ATOMS: atom_id res chain seq x y z
N MET A 1 -22.04 -7.65 -12.69
CA MET A 1 -21.31 -8.12 -11.50
C MET A 1 -20.85 -9.53 -11.82
N ILE A 2 -19.55 -9.82 -11.77
CA ILE A 2 -19.08 -11.20 -11.87
C ILE A 2 -19.23 -11.78 -10.47
N GLU A 3 -20.13 -12.75 -10.29
CA GLU A 3 -20.24 -13.49 -9.03
C GLU A 3 -18.93 -14.24 -8.81
N GLY A 4 -18.24 -13.94 -7.71
CA GLY A 4 -17.01 -14.61 -7.30
C GLY A 4 -17.28 -15.99 -6.70
N LEU A 5 -16.24 -16.59 -6.11
CA LEU A 5 -16.40 -17.79 -5.29
C LEU A 5 -17.28 -17.48 -4.07
N PRO A 6 -18.09 -18.44 -3.59
CA PRO A 6 -18.78 -18.32 -2.30
C PRO A 6 -17.80 -18.03 -1.16
N HIS A 7 -18.30 -17.43 -0.08
CA HIS A 7 -17.51 -17.24 1.14
C HIS A 7 -17.03 -18.60 1.67
N ASP A 8 -15.75 -18.68 2.09
CA ASP A 8 -15.06 -19.89 2.55
C ASP A 8 -14.96 -21.04 1.52
N ALA A 9 -15.14 -20.77 0.23
CA ALA A 9 -14.92 -21.75 -0.83
C ALA A 9 -13.52 -21.61 -1.45
N ASP A 10 -12.81 -22.74 -1.56
CA ASP A 10 -11.49 -22.81 -2.21
C ASP A 10 -11.57 -23.04 -3.73
N GLU A 11 -12.73 -23.51 -4.21
CA GLU A 11 -12.99 -23.77 -5.62
C GLU A 11 -14.45 -23.44 -5.99
N GLY A 12 -14.69 -23.26 -7.28
CA GLY A 12 -16.02 -23.06 -7.84
C GLY A 12 -16.06 -23.35 -9.33
N VAL A 13 -17.23 -23.20 -9.94
CA VAL A 13 -17.43 -23.49 -11.36
C VAL A 13 -17.56 -22.18 -12.14
N CYS A 14 -16.72 -22.00 -13.15
CA CYS A 14 -16.79 -20.82 -14.02
C CYS A 14 -18.14 -20.76 -14.74
N ALA A 15 -18.86 -19.65 -14.61
CA ALA A 15 -20.18 -19.48 -15.21
C ALA A 15 -20.16 -19.60 -16.74
N LEU A 16 -19.04 -19.22 -17.38
CA LEU A 16 -18.87 -19.14 -18.83
C LEU A 16 -18.40 -20.48 -19.45
N CYS A 17 -17.31 -21.05 -18.97
CA CYS A 17 -16.69 -22.25 -19.57
C CYS A 17 -16.95 -23.56 -18.81
N LYS A 18 -17.62 -23.49 -17.64
CA LYS A 18 -17.93 -24.64 -16.77
C LYS A 18 -16.73 -25.43 -16.24
N GLN A 19 -15.51 -24.89 -16.37
CA GLN A 19 -14.32 -25.45 -15.74
C GLN A 19 -14.26 -25.08 -14.26
N THR A 20 -13.57 -25.90 -13.47
CA THR A 20 -13.24 -25.60 -12.08
C THR A 20 -12.25 -24.43 -12.03
N VAL A 21 -12.51 -23.47 -11.15
CA VAL A 21 -11.63 -22.35 -10.85
C VAL A 21 -11.27 -22.41 -9.37
N PHE A 22 -9.99 -22.26 -9.06
CA PHE A 22 -9.50 -22.27 -7.69
C PHE A 22 -9.30 -20.84 -7.18
N VAL A 23 -9.35 -20.65 -5.87
CA VAL A 23 -9.04 -19.36 -5.23
C VAL A 23 -7.63 -18.87 -5.58
N SER A 24 -6.68 -19.79 -5.80
CA SER A 24 -5.33 -19.51 -6.29
C SER A 24 -5.30 -18.87 -7.68
N ASP A 25 -6.30 -19.16 -8.52
CA ASP A 25 -6.40 -18.64 -9.89
C ASP A 25 -6.81 -17.17 -9.91
N LEU A 26 -7.53 -16.71 -8.88
CA LEU A 26 -7.99 -15.33 -8.77
C LEU A 26 -6.80 -14.35 -8.80
N ILE A 27 -5.78 -14.65 -7.99
CA ILE A 27 -4.58 -13.83 -7.88
C ILE A 27 -3.73 -13.95 -9.15
N GLY A 28 -3.67 -15.17 -9.72
CA GLY A 28 -3.03 -15.40 -11.01
C GLY A 28 -1.50 -15.42 -10.95
N PHE A 29 -0.91 -15.96 -9.88
CA PHE A 29 0.54 -16.19 -9.80
C PHE A 29 1.04 -17.10 -10.92
N HIS A 30 0.24 -18.10 -11.30
CA HIS A 30 0.56 -19.02 -12.39
C HIS A 30 0.73 -18.31 -13.75
N LEU A 31 0.20 -17.10 -13.92
CA LEU A 31 0.35 -16.33 -15.17
C LEU A 31 1.76 -15.71 -15.33
N ASP A 32 2.52 -15.62 -14.24
CA ASP A 32 3.92 -15.17 -14.25
C ASP A 32 4.91 -16.35 -14.34
N MET A 33 4.41 -17.59 -14.35
CA MET A 33 5.22 -18.81 -14.38
C MET A 33 5.14 -19.43 -15.79
N ASP A 34 6.25 -20.02 -16.22
CA ASP A 34 6.30 -20.90 -17.39
C ASP A 34 6.30 -22.37 -16.92
N GLU A 35 5.98 -23.31 -17.81
CA GLU A 35 5.89 -24.75 -17.47
C GLU A 35 7.20 -25.27 -16.84
N ASP A 36 8.34 -24.77 -17.31
CA ASP A 36 9.67 -25.21 -16.90
C ASP A 36 10.44 -24.20 -16.01
N SER A 37 9.87 -23.02 -15.73
CA SER A 37 10.57 -22.03 -14.90
C SER A 37 9.65 -21.01 -14.23
N ALA A 38 9.97 -20.67 -12.97
CA ALA A 38 9.35 -19.57 -12.26
C ALA A 38 10.39 -18.44 -12.09
N PRO A 39 10.15 -17.25 -12.66
CA PRO A 39 11.02 -16.10 -12.44
C PRO A 39 11.05 -15.69 -10.96
N ASP A 40 12.18 -15.16 -10.49
CA ASP A 40 12.31 -14.61 -9.12
C ASP A 40 11.28 -13.51 -8.80
N SER A 41 10.73 -12.87 -9.84
CA SER A 41 9.64 -11.89 -9.71
C SER A 41 8.34 -12.47 -9.16
N VAL A 42 8.11 -13.79 -9.26
CA VAL A 42 6.93 -14.45 -8.68
C VAL A 42 6.99 -14.39 -7.16
N ALA A 43 8.15 -14.68 -6.56
CA ALA A 43 8.33 -14.58 -5.11
C ALA A 43 8.12 -13.15 -4.60
N SER A 44 8.64 -12.16 -5.33
CA SER A 44 8.44 -10.75 -5.03
C SER A 44 6.95 -10.34 -5.13
N SER A 45 6.25 -10.86 -6.14
CA SER A 45 4.82 -10.61 -6.32
C SER A 45 3.98 -11.30 -5.25
N TYR A 46 4.36 -12.50 -4.85
CA TYR A 46 3.74 -13.23 -3.73
C TYR A 46 3.87 -12.44 -2.43
N MET A 47 5.08 -11.98 -2.11
CA MET A 47 5.32 -11.13 -0.95
C MET A 47 4.46 -9.86 -0.99
N LEU A 48 4.42 -9.16 -2.13
CA LEU A 48 3.60 -7.96 -2.32
C LEU A 48 2.11 -8.22 -2.03
N VAL A 49 1.55 -9.30 -2.59
CA VAL A 49 0.14 -9.66 -2.38
C VAL A 49 -0.11 -10.05 -0.93
N MET A 50 0.77 -10.85 -0.32
CA MET A 50 0.62 -11.28 1.07
C MET A 50 0.70 -10.10 2.05
N GLU A 51 1.59 -9.13 1.82
CA GLU A 51 1.64 -7.89 2.61
C GLU A 51 0.30 -7.14 2.57
N HIS A 52 -0.31 -7.04 1.39
CA HIS A 52 -1.62 -6.41 1.24
C HIS A 52 -2.71 -7.21 1.97
N LEU A 53 -2.75 -8.53 1.80
CA LEU A 53 -3.73 -9.38 2.48
C LEU A 53 -3.57 -9.34 4.01
N MET A 54 -2.34 -9.30 4.53
CA MET A 54 -2.06 -9.18 5.96
C MET A 54 -2.52 -7.83 6.51
N LEU A 55 -2.26 -6.72 5.80
CA LEU A 55 -2.77 -5.40 6.14
C LEU A 55 -4.30 -5.42 6.25
N PHE A 56 -4.99 -5.96 5.24
CA PHE A 56 -6.46 -6.05 5.26
C PHE A 56 -6.99 -7.06 6.27
N THR A 57 -6.21 -8.07 6.64
CA THR A 57 -6.56 -8.99 7.74
C THR A 57 -6.60 -8.25 9.07
N ALA A 58 -5.59 -7.42 9.36
CA ALA A 58 -5.58 -6.59 10.57
C ALA A 58 -6.77 -5.62 10.60
N ILE A 59 -7.05 -4.97 9.46
CA ILE A 59 -8.22 -4.08 9.31
C ILE A 59 -9.53 -4.85 9.53
N ARG A 60 -9.67 -6.05 8.97
CA ARG A 60 -10.86 -6.91 9.14
C ARG A 60 -11.07 -7.30 10.60
N VAL A 61 -10.00 -7.67 11.32
CA VAL A 61 -10.07 -7.98 12.75
C VAL A 61 -10.52 -6.76 13.55
N ALA A 62 -9.92 -5.59 13.31
CA ALA A 62 -10.34 -4.34 13.95
C ALA A 62 -11.78 -3.95 13.60
N TRP A 63 -12.21 -4.19 12.35
CA TRP A 63 -13.57 -3.93 11.89
C TRP A 63 -14.62 -4.79 12.61
N GLY A 64 -14.30 -6.07 12.82
CA GLY A 64 -15.14 -7.05 13.50
C GLY A 64 -15.16 -6.93 15.03
N HIS A 65 -14.23 -6.17 15.62
CA HIS A 65 -14.11 -5.99 17.06
C HIS A 65 -15.41 -5.47 17.71
N THR A 66 -15.60 -5.77 19.01
CA THR A 66 -16.77 -5.33 19.79
C THR A 66 -16.85 -3.82 19.89
N ASP A 67 -15.72 -3.19 20.19
CA ASP A 67 -15.53 -1.75 20.05
C ASP A 67 -15.41 -1.37 18.56
N LYS A 68 -16.41 -0.62 18.07
CA LYS A 68 -16.50 -0.21 16.67
C LYS A 68 -15.63 0.99 16.32
N SER A 69 -15.20 1.81 17.29
CA SER A 69 -14.32 2.97 17.03
C SER A 69 -12.90 2.54 16.72
N LEU A 70 -12.46 1.39 17.23
CA LEU A 70 -11.09 0.86 17.12
C LEU A 70 -10.50 1.00 15.70
N VAL A 71 -11.26 0.62 14.67
CA VAL A 71 -10.79 0.68 13.28
C VAL A 71 -10.53 2.11 12.78
N GLY A 72 -11.34 3.09 13.23
CA GLY A 72 -11.15 4.51 12.92
C GLY A 72 -10.15 5.19 13.85
N GLU A 73 -9.81 4.58 14.98
CA GLU A 73 -8.82 5.12 15.93
C GLU A 73 -7.42 4.52 15.73
N THR A 74 -7.28 3.58 14.80
CA THR A 74 -6.00 2.95 14.46
C THR A 74 -5.45 3.52 13.15
N LEU A 75 -4.16 3.85 13.15
CA LEU A 75 -3.40 4.13 11.93
C LEU A 75 -2.72 2.85 11.45
N PHE A 76 -3.09 2.36 10.27
CA PHE A 76 -2.44 1.22 9.63
C PHE A 76 -1.33 1.68 8.71
N ILE A 77 -0.15 1.05 8.80
CA ILE A 77 1.05 1.46 8.06
C ILE A 77 1.53 0.30 7.21
N LYS A 78 1.77 0.56 5.92
CA LYS A 78 2.43 -0.35 5.00
C LYS A 78 3.82 0.17 4.64
N ASP A 79 4.84 -0.69 4.70
CA ASP A 79 6.14 -0.42 4.06
C ASP A 79 5.97 -0.61 2.54
N GLY A 80 6.14 0.45 1.77
CA GLY A 80 5.88 0.48 0.34
C GLY A 80 4.55 1.14 -0.07
N PRO A 81 4.35 1.30 -1.40
CA PRO A 81 3.24 2.04 -1.94
C PRO A 81 1.90 1.31 -1.78
N LEU A 82 0.82 2.08 -1.73
CA LEU A 82 -0.56 1.56 -1.77
C LEU A 82 -1.00 1.33 -3.22
N SER A 83 -0.37 0.35 -3.88
CA SER A 83 -0.64 0.00 -5.28
C SER A 83 -0.39 -1.47 -5.57
N LEU A 84 -1.17 -2.03 -6.50
CA LEU A 84 -1.01 -3.37 -7.07
C LEU A 84 -0.98 -3.25 -8.59
N ARG A 85 0.00 -3.87 -9.25
CA ARG A 85 0.20 -3.79 -10.70
C ARG A 85 -0.14 -5.10 -11.39
N SER A 86 -0.12 -5.09 -12.73
CA SER A 86 -0.34 -6.27 -13.57
C SER A 86 -1.64 -7.01 -13.21
N GLN A 87 -1.65 -8.34 -13.19
CA GLN A 87 -2.80 -9.17 -12.81
C GLN A 87 -3.29 -8.94 -11.38
N TYR A 88 -2.42 -8.52 -10.46
CA TYR A 88 -2.77 -8.27 -9.05
C TYR A 88 -3.63 -7.03 -8.86
N SER A 89 -3.66 -6.13 -9.85
CA SER A 89 -4.51 -4.95 -9.86
C SER A 89 -6.01 -5.26 -9.78
N LYS A 90 -6.43 -6.51 -10.04
CA LYS A 90 -7.81 -6.99 -9.86
C LYS A 90 -8.35 -6.78 -8.45
N LEU A 91 -7.50 -6.67 -7.43
CA LEU A 91 -7.91 -6.41 -6.04
C LEU A 91 -8.21 -4.93 -5.75
N VAL A 92 -7.67 -4.01 -6.56
CA VAL A 92 -7.79 -2.55 -6.35
C VAL A 92 -9.24 -2.07 -6.29
N PRO A 93 -10.16 -2.49 -7.19
CA PRO A 93 -11.56 -2.08 -7.11
C PRO A 93 -12.22 -2.44 -5.77
N ASN A 94 -12.03 -3.68 -5.29
CA ASN A 94 -12.63 -4.16 -4.05
C ASN A 94 -12.08 -3.42 -2.83
N ILE A 95 -10.77 -3.12 -2.83
CA ILE A 95 -10.14 -2.32 -1.78
C ILE A 95 -10.77 -0.92 -1.72
N ARG A 96 -10.88 -0.25 -2.86
CA ARG A 96 -11.47 1.09 -2.95
C ARG A 96 -12.93 1.12 -2.53
N GLU A 97 -13.71 0.13 -2.97
CA GLU A 97 -15.12 -0.01 -2.60
C GLU A 97 -15.28 -0.21 -1.09
N PHE A 98 -14.47 -1.08 -0.48
CA PHE A 98 -14.46 -1.27 0.97
C PHE A 98 -14.11 0.02 1.72
N LEU A 99 -13.09 0.77 1.29
CA LEU A 99 -12.69 2.02 1.94
C LEU A 99 -13.76 3.11 1.80
N ALA A 100 -14.39 3.23 0.62
CA ALA A 100 -15.52 4.13 0.40
C ALA A 100 -16.71 3.75 1.29
N PHE A 101 -17.01 2.45 1.40
CA PHE A 101 -18.02 1.94 2.33
C PHE A 101 -17.66 2.26 3.78
N ALA A 102 -16.42 2.08 4.20
CA ALA A 102 -15.99 2.38 5.57
C ALA A 102 -16.21 3.85 5.93
N VAL A 103 -15.91 4.77 5.01
CA VAL A 103 -16.19 6.21 5.17
C VAL A 103 -17.69 6.47 5.28
N SER A 104 -18.52 5.84 4.43
CA SER A 104 -19.98 6.03 4.47
C SER A 104 -20.62 5.52 5.77
N GLN A 105 -20.00 4.53 6.42
CA GLN A 105 -20.40 4.04 7.74
C GLN A 105 -19.89 4.90 8.91
N GLY A 106 -19.20 6.02 8.65
CA GLY A 106 -18.58 6.84 9.69
C GLY A 106 -17.40 6.15 10.38
N ARG A 107 -16.84 5.10 9.77
CA ARG A 107 -15.76 4.26 10.30
C ARG A 107 -14.57 4.27 9.34
N GLY A 108 -14.18 5.45 8.86
CA GLY A 108 -13.09 5.62 7.90
C GLY A 108 -11.80 4.95 8.39
N VAL A 109 -11.17 4.14 7.53
CA VAL A 109 -9.94 3.41 7.86
C VAL A 109 -8.73 4.28 7.51
N HIS A 110 -7.93 4.62 8.51
CA HIS A 110 -6.72 5.43 8.31
C HIS A 110 -5.55 4.55 7.89
N ILE A 111 -5.09 4.68 6.65
CA ILE A 111 -4.01 3.86 6.10
C ILE A 111 -2.97 4.79 5.48
N ILE A 112 -1.69 4.53 5.76
CA ILE A 112 -0.57 5.10 5.01
C ILE A 112 0.31 4.01 4.40
N GLY A 113 0.76 4.24 3.17
CA GLY A 113 1.92 3.55 2.61
C GLY A 113 3.10 4.49 2.58
N GLN A 114 4.31 3.98 2.80
CA GLN A 114 5.53 4.79 2.74
C GLN A 114 6.42 4.36 1.58
N GLU A 115 6.80 5.30 0.71
CA GLU A 115 7.81 5.06 -0.31
C GLU A 115 9.17 5.57 0.14
N LYS A 116 10.20 4.72 0.00
CA LYS A 116 11.60 5.03 0.36
C LYS A 116 12.52 5.13 -0.86
N SER A 117 12.01 4.83 -2.04
CA SER A 117 12.74 4.91 -3.31
C SER A 117 11.80 5.17 -4.49
N GLY A 118 12.39 5.53 -5.63
CA GLY A 118 11.69 5.73 -6.90
C GLY A 118 11.37 7.19 -7.19
N ALA A 119 10.74 7.41 -8.35
CA ALA A 119 10.61 8.75 -8.95
C ALA A 119 9.99 9.82 -8.04
N PHE A 120 9.05 9.46 -7.16
CA PHE A 120 8.47 10.41 -6.22
C PHE A 120 9.44 10.86 -5.14
N VAL A 121 10.27 9.93 -4.64
CA VAL A 121 11.30 10.24 -3.64
C VAL A 121 12.38 11.09 -4.27
N ASP A 122 12.83 10.72 -5.47
CA ASP A 122 13.83 11.49 -6.24
C ASP A 122 13.32 12.92 -6.53
N HIS A 123 12.05 13.03 -6.92
CA HIS A 123 11.42 14.33 -7.17
C HIS A 123 11.31 15.16 -5.90
N LEU A 124 10.82 14.58 -4.80
CA LEU A 124 10.74 15.27 -3.51
C LEU A 124 12.10 15.80 -3.08
N GLN A 125 13.16 14.99 -3.16
CA GLN A 125 14.53 15.40 -2.82
C GLN A 125 15.01 16.60 -3.64
N SER A 126 14.58 16.73 -4.90
CA SER A 126 14.94 17.87 -5.75
C SER A 126 14.25 19.18 -5.38
N ILE A 127 13.07 19.13 -4.75
CA ILE A 127 12.24 20.31 -4.46
C ILE A 127 12.11 20.63 -2.96
N VAL A 128 12.42 19.69 -2.07
CA VAL A 128 12.16 19.77 -0.62
C VAL A 128 12.87 20.94 0.06
N GLN A 129 14.00 21.39 -0.49
CA GLN A 129 14.73 22.55 0.03
C GLN A 129 13.94 23.86 -0.08
N PHE A 130 12.99 23.95 -1.02
CA PHE A 130 12.13 25.13 -1.22
C PHE A 130 10.85 25.11 -0.38
N ALA A 131 10.55 23.99 0.28
CA ALA A 131 9.39 23.85 1.14
C ALA A 131 9.74 24.10 2.60
N SER A 132 8.90 24.82 3.33
CA SER A 132 8.96 24.87 4.80
C SER A 132 8.66 23.48 5.39
N PRO A 133 9.10 23.15 6.60
CA PRO A 133 9.92 23.98 7.49
C PRO A 133 11.39 24.10 7.05
N HIS A 134 11.96 25.28 7.27
CA HIS A 134 13.40 25.55 7.08
C HIS A 134 14.17 25.50 8.40
N GLU A 135 13.48 25.70 9.52
CA GLU A 135 14.03 25.60 10.87
C GLU A 135 13.27 24.57 11.73
N ARG A 136 13.93 24.02 12.76
CA ARG A 136 13.28 23.10 13.69
C ARG A 136 12.30 23.85 14.59
N GLY A 137 11.10 23.29 14.75
CA GLY A 137 10.02 23.89 15.55
C GLY A 137 9.00 24.68 14.73
N GLU A 138 9.27 24.93 13.46
CA GLU A 138 8.26 25.40 12.50
C GLU A 138 7.21 24.30 12.24
N PRO A 139 5.96 24.69 11.92
CA PRO A 139 4.94 23.72 11.53
C PRO A 139 5.35 22.92 10.30
N GLY A 140 5.09 21.61 10.33
CA GLY A 140 5.27 20.75 9.18
C GLY A 140 4.38 21.17 8.00
N SER A 141 4.82 20.86 6.79
CA SER A 141 4.06 21.08 5.55
C SER A 141 3.73 19.77 4.86
N TYR A 142 2.73 19.80 4.00
CA TYR A 142 2.36 18.68 3.16
C TYR A 142 1.77 19.15 1.84
N ALA A 143 1.81 18.28 0.83
CA ALA A 143 1.21 18.51 -0.47
C ALA A 143 0.58 17.21 -1.00
N ALA A 144 -0.75 17.20 -1.15
CA ALA A 144 -1.44 16.16 -1.92
C ALA A 144 -1.16 16.43 -3.40
N LEU A 145 -0.70 15.41 -4.13
CA LEU A 145 -0.29 15.57 -5.52
C LEU A 145 -1.43 15.20 -6.44
N ASP A 146 -1.96 16.18 -7.15
CA ASP A 146 -2.96 15.95 -8.19
C ASP A 146 -2.37 15.20 -9.39
N HIS A 147 -3.22 14.51 -10.14
CA HIS A 147 -2.79 13.67 -11.25
C HIS A 147 -2.09 14.46 -12.37
N ASN A 148 -2.40 15.73 -12.57
CA ASN A 148 -1.73 16.60 -13.54
C ASN A 148 -0.29 16.91 -13.09
N TYR A 149 -0.11 17.27 -11.82
CA TYR A 149 1.21 17.48 -11.21
C TYR A 149 2.08 16.23 -11.33
N VAL A 150 1.52 15.08 -10.97
CA VAL A 150 2.25 13.79 -11.04
C VAL A 150 2.77 13.51 -12.46
N ARG A 151 1.94 13.74 -13.49
CA ARG A 151 2.36 13.50 -14.88
C ARG A 151 3.39 14.51 -15.36
N ARG A 152 3.16 15.79 -15.09
CA ARG A 152 3.96 16.89 -15.61
C ARG A 152 5.31 17.00 -14.92
N GLU A 153 5.32 16.93 -13.60
CA GLU A 153 6.51 17.24 -12.79
C GLU A 153 7.30 15.98 -12.41
N VAL A 154 6.61 14.91 -11.99
CA VAL A 154 7.28 13.69 -11.49
C VAL A 154 7.68 12.78 -12.65
N TYR A 155 6.72 12.35 -13.47
CA TYR A 155 7.02 11.43 -14.58
C TYR A 155 7.47 12.13 -15.87
N ARG A 156 7.26 13.44 -15.98
CA ARG A 156 7.55 14.26 -17.18
C ARG A 156 7.08 13.59 -18.48
N SER A 157 5.90 13.00 -18.40
CA SER A 157 5.31 12.26 -19.52
C SER A 157 4.35 13.16 -20.30
N PRO A 158 4.23 12.98 -21.63
CA PRO A 158 3.24 13.71 -22.42
C PRO A 158 1.82 13.41 -21.92
N ASP A 159 0.85 14.26 -22.24
CA ASP A 159 -0.55 14.07 -21.88
C ASP A 159 -1.08 12.75 -22.46
N LEU A 160 -1.12 11.72 -21.61
CA LEU A 160 -1.69 10.42 -21.91
C LEU A 160 -3.19 10.48 -21.64
N SER A 161 -3.98 9.88 -22.53
CA SER A 161 -5.43 9.71 -22.34
C SER A 161 -5.78 8.87 -21.10
N ASN A 162 -4.85 8.01 -20.65
CA ASN A 162 -5.09 7.07 -19.55
C ASN A 162 -4.88 7.71 -18.17
N PRO A 163 -5.92 7.80 -17.31
CA PRO A 163 -5.83 8.40 -15.98
C PRO A 163 -4.72 7.75 -15.11
N TYR A 164 -3.97 8.57 -14.37
CA TYR A 164 -2.85 8.10 -13.55
C TYR A 164 -3.33 7.14 -12.47
N GLY A 165 -2.72 5.95 -12.38
CA GLY A 165 -2.98 5.02 -11.29
C GLY A 165 -4.40 4.43 -11.25
N LYS A 166 -5.28 4.72 -12.21
CA LYS A 166 -6.70 4.31 -12.16
C LYS A 166 -6.90 2.82 -11.96
N ARG A 167 -6.08 1.98 -12.61
CA ARG A 167 -6.18 0.52 -12.45
C ARG A 167 -5.32 -0.01 -11.32
N THR A 168 -4.24 0.69 -10.94
CA THR A 168 -3.17 0.09 -10.12
C THR A 168 -3.08 0.65 -8.70
N ASN A 169 -3.40 1.91 -8.50
CA ASN A 169 -3.18 2.59 -7.23
C ASN A 169 -4.45 2.54 -6.40
N TRP A 170 -4.37 2.34 -5.10
CA TRP A 170 -5.51 2.50 -4.20
C TRP A 170 -5.22 3.49 -3.06
N GLY A 171 -4.01 4.04 -3.03
CA GLY A 171 -3.68 5.29 -2.35
C GLY A 171 -3.09 6.32 -3.30
N GLU A 172 -3.40 7.59 -3.04
CA GLU A 172 -2.89 8.74 -3.76
C GLU A 172 -1.63 9.30 -3.10
N LYS A 173 -0.86 10.12 -3.81
CA LYS A 173 0.47 10.56 -3.38
C LYS A 173 0.39 11.81 -2.50
N LEU A 174 1.17 11.80 -1.43
CA LEU A 174 1.29 12.89 -0.46
C LEU A 174 2.76 13.11 -0.14
N PHE A 175 3.24 14.32 -0.38
CA PHE A 175 4.51 14.76 0.18
C PHE A 175 4.30 15.32 1.58
N VAL A 176 5.19 15.00 2.51
CA VAL A 176 5.18 15.53 3.87
C VAL A 176 6.59 15.96 4.23
N LYS A 177 6.72 17.13 4.84
CA LYS A 177 7.95 17.62 5.46
C LYS A 177 7.64 18.05 6.89
N LEU A 178 8.19 17.34 7.88
CA LEU A 178 7.93 17.57 9.30
C LEU A 178 8.96 18.50 9.94
N ASP A 179 10.21 18.42 9.49
CA ASP A 179 11.32 19.30 9.90
C ASP A 179 12.34 19.41 8.73
N PRO A 180 13.35 20.28 8.82
CA PRO A 180 14.29 20.51 7.72
C PRO A 180 15.00 19.25 7.19
N GLY A 181 15.22 18.25 8.04
CA GLY A 181 15.84 16.97 7.70
C GLY A 181 14.87 15.79 7.69
N MET A 182 13.56 16.02 7.79
CA MET A 182 12.56 14.97 7.85
C MET A 182 11.47 15.23 6.80
N SER A 183 11.64 14.58 5.65
CA SER A 183 10.65 14.55 4.58
C SER A 183 10.37 13.12 4.14
N MET A 184 9.17 12.88 3.62
CA MET A 184 8.74 11.56 3.21
C MET A 184 7.69 11.61 2.12
N VAL A 185 7.67 10.56 1.31
CA VAL A 185 6.61 10.29 0.34
C VAL A 185 5.67 9.27 0.96
N LEU A 186 4.43 9.70 1.15
CA LEU A 186 3.35 8.86 1.66
C LEU A 186 2.30 8.60 0.58
N ASN A 187 1.54 7.54 0.83
CA ASN A 187 0.33 7.22 0.10
C ASN A 187 -0.87 7.21 1.06
N VAL A 188 -1.95 7.90 0.72
CA VAL A 188 -3.19 7.91 1.51
C VAL A 188 -4.39 7.58 0.60
N PRO A 189 -5.28 6.65 1.00
CA PRO A 189 -6.48 6.35 0.22
C PRO A 189 -7.51 7.48 0.18
N THR A 190 -8.25 7.56 -0.92
CA THR A 190 -9.46 8.40 -1.07
C THR A 190 -10.77 7.61 -0.97
N GLY A 191 -10.68 6.27 -0.95
CA GLY A 191 -11.82 5.40 -1.20
C GLY A 191 -11.98 5.19 -2.70
N SER A 192 -13.05 5.70 -3.30
CA SER A 192 -13.26 5.65 -4.75
C SER A 192 -12.18 6.42 -5.51
N TYR A 193 -11.92 5.99 -6.75
CA TYR A 193 -11.00 6.72 -7.63
C TYR A 193 -11.60 8.04 -8.09
N LEU A 194 -10.80 9.09 -8.04
CA LEU A 194 -11.19 10.42 -8.49
C LEU A 194 -10.68 10.63 -9.92
N ASP A 195 -11.58 10.52 -10.89
CA ASP A 195 -11.25 10.61 -12.32
C ASP A 195 -11.19 12.08 -12.79
N SER A 196 -10.30 12.85 -12.17
CA SER A 196 -10.04 14.26 -12.52
C SER A 196 -8.57 14.58 -12.36
N GLY A 197 -7.99 15.27 -13.35
CA GLY A 197 -6.58 15.66 -13.35
C GLY A 197 -6.17 16.55 -12.16
N GLU A 198 -7.12 17.35 -11.65
CA GLU A 198 -6.93 18.28 -10.53
C GLU A 198 -7.20 17.63 -9.16
N ARG A 199 -7.32 16.30 -9.13
CA ARG A 199 -7.55 15.51 -7.92
C ARG A 199 -6.38 14.54 -7.71
N PRO A 200 -6.15 14.09 -6.46
CA PRO A 200 -6.88 14.47 -5.23
C PRO A 200 -6.50 15.85 -4.70
N LEU A 201 -7.41 16.42 -3.91
CA LEU A 201 -7.15 17.47 -2.94
C LEU A 201 -6.90 16.86 -1.55
N ALA A 202 -6.36 17.65 -0.63
CA ALA A 202 -6.11 17.22 0.75
C ALA A 202 -7.38 16.72 1.48
N GLU A 203 -8.53 17.30 1.18
CA GLU A 203 -9.83 16.90 1.73
C GLU A 203 -10.33 15.53 1.25
N ASP A 204 -9.82 15.05 0.11
CA ASP A 204 -10.21 13.76 -0.45
C ASP A 204 -9.51 12.59 0.26
N LEU A 205 -8.39 12.86 0.93
CA LEU A 205 -7.56 11.86 1.58
C LEU A 205 -8.18 11.45 2.94
N ILE A 206 -8.50 10.18 3.09
CA ILE A 206 -9.22 9.64 4.25
C ILE A 206 -8.44 9.93 5.54
N GLY A 207 -8.99 10.81 6.37
CA GLY A 207 -8.49 11.18 7.68
C GLY A 207 -7.08 11.80 7.71
N LEU A 208 -6.71 12.50 6.63
CA LEU A 208 -5.42 13.16 6.49
C LEU A 208 -4.99 13.96 7.72
N GLN A 209 -5.88 14.77 8.30
CA GLN A 209 -5.55 15.60 9.47
C GLN A 209 -5.13 14.76 10.69
N ARG A 210 -5.81 13.63 10.92
CA ARG A 210 -5.45 12.70 12.01
C ARG A 210 -4.13 12.00 11.74
N ILE A 211 -3.90 11.60 10.48
CA ILE A 211 -2.63 11.01 10.05
C ILE A 211 -1.49 11.98 10.30
N LEU A 212 -1.59 13.21 9.81
CA LEU A 212 -0.56 14.25 9.96
C LEU A 212 -0.30 14.59 11.44
N ALA A 213 -1.33 14.64 12.27
CA ALA A 213 -1.18 14.84 13.72
C ALA A 213 -0.48 13.68 14.43
N THR A 214 -0.55 12.47 13.86
CA THR A 214 0.07 11.25 14.42
C THR A 214 1.52 11.10 13.99
N LEU A 215 1.88 11.50 12.76
CA LEU A 215 3.21 11.29 12.19
C LEU A 215 4.38 11.72 13.11
N PRO A 216 4.38 12.91 13.73
CA PRO A 216 5.50 13.34 14.58
C PRO A 216 5.81 12.43 15.77
N SER A 217 4.84 11.66 16.26
CA SER A 217 5.05 10.74 17.39
C SER A 217 5.59 9.37 16.98
N ILE A 218 5.62 9.06 15.68
CA ILE A 218 6.00 7.76 15.13
C ILE A 218 7.15 7.83 14.13
N VAL A 219 7.77 8.99 13.94
CA VAL A 219 9.00 9.12 13.14
C VAL A 219 10.23 8.70 13.93
N SER A 220 11.21 8.16 13.21
CA SER A 220 12.54 7.85 13.74
C SER A 220 13.56 8.82 13.14
N HIS A 221 14.42 9.39 13.97
CA HIS A 221 15.56 10.21 13.50
C HIS A 221 16.81 9.37 13.20
N LYS A 222 16.74 8.04 13.35
CA LYS A 222 17.88 7.15 13.09
C LYS A 222 18.18 7.03 11.59
N PHE A 223 17.14 7.03 10.77
CA PHE A 223 17.21 7.00 9.32
C PHE A 223 16.32 8.10 8.73
N GLU A 224 16.75 8.74 7.65
CA GLU A 224 16.02 9.84 7.03
C GLU A 224 14.63 9.39 6.56
N GLY A 225 13.59 10.13 6.94
CA GLY A 225 12.22 9.86 6.53
C GLY A 225 11.58 8.63 7.17
N ALA A 226 12.24 7.90 8.06
CA ALA A 226 11.78 6.58 8.48
C ALA A 226 10.71 6.59 9.58
N LEU A 227 9.77 5.64 9.49
CA LEU A 227 8.73 5.43 10.52
C LEU A 227 9.19 4.36 11.52
N PHE A 228 9.15 4.71 12.81
CA PHE A 228 9.59 3.84 13.90
C PHE A 228 8.91 2.46 13.91
N PRO A 229 7.59 2.31 13.68
CA PRO A 229 6.96 0.99 13.62
C PRO A 229 7.49 0.11 12.48
N VAL A 230 7.81 0.71 11.33
CA VAL A 230 8.36 0.00 10.17
C VAL A 230 9.79 -0.44 10.45
N GLU A 231 10.61 0.43 11.06
CA GLU A 231 11.96 0.08 11.49
C GLU A 231 11.97 -1.06 12.50
N LEU A 232 11.06 -1.05 13.48
CA LEU A 232 10.96 -2.10 14.49
C LEU A 232 10.60 -3.45 13.85
N ALA A 233 9.62 -3.46 12.95
CA ALA A 233 9.22 -4.67 12.23
C ALA A 233 10.37 -5.21 11.37
N ASN A 234 11.06 -4.35 10.63
CA ASN A 234 12.23 -4.75 9.82
C ASN A 234 13.38 -5.23 10.69
N GLY A 235 13.60 -4.61 11.86
CA GLY A 235 14.55 -5.06 12.86
C GLY A 235 14.27 -6.48 13.33
N ILE A 236 13.03 -6.77 13.73
CA ILE A 236 12.61 -8.12 14.14
C ILE A 236 12.74 -9.12 12.99
N ALA A 237 12.30 -8.76 11.77
CA ALA A 237 12.41 -9.62 10.60
C ALA A 237 13.88 -9.95 10.28
N SER A 238 14.76 -8.96 10.34
CA SER A 238 16.21 -9.15 10.13
C SER A 238 16.88 -9.99 11.23
N MET A 239 16.36 -9.94 12.46
CA MET A 239 16.82 -10.77 13.58
C MET A 239 16.18 -12.17 13.57
N SER A 240 15.06 -12.35 12.88
CA SER A 240 14.34 -13.63 12.74
C SER A 240 15.05 -14.63 11.81
N SER A 241 16.37 -14.55 11.69
CA SER A 241 17.22 -15.61 11.16
C SER A 241 17.18 -16.91 11.98
N TYR A 242 16.43 -16.95 13.10
CA TYR A 242 16.35 -18.11 13.99
C TYR A 242 15.34 -19.20 13.55
N PRO A 243 14.11 -18.91 13.04
CA PRO A 243 13.22 -19.95 12.52
C PRO A 243 13.54 -20.35 11.07
N SER A 244 14.04 -19.43 10.25
CA SER A 244 14.35 -19.70 8.83
C SER A 244 15.51 -20.69 8.67
N ALA A 245 16.50 -20.63 9.56
CA ALA A 245 17.58 -21.62 9.61
C ALA A 245 17.05 -23.03 9.95
N ALA A 246 16.03 -23.15 10.80
CA ALA A 246 15.43 -24.44 11.14
C ALA A 246 14.58 -25.02 9.98
N ILE A 247 13.91 -24.17 9.21
CA ILE A 247 13.18 -24.58 8.00
C ILE A 247 14.16 -25.01 6.92
N LEU A 248 15.23 -24.24 6.69
CA LEU A 248 16.29 -24.58 5.73
C LEU A 248 17.04 -25.86 6.14
N ALA A 249 17.30 -26.04 7.44
CA ALA A 249 17.88 -27.27 7.98
C ALA A 249 16.97 -28.49 7.73
N LYS A 250 15.67 -28.37 8.01
CA LYS A 250 14.69 -29.42 7.68
C LYS A 250 14.63 -29.74 6.19
N PHE A 251 14.72 -28.71 5.33
CA PHE A 251 14.70 -28.89 3.88
C PHE A 251 15.96 -29.61 3.37
N LEU A 252 17.11 -29.38 4.00
CA LEU A 252 18.37 -30.07 3.70
C LEU A 252 18.38 -31.51 4.25
N GLU A 253 17.75 -31.75 5.40
CA GLU A 253 17.57 -33.08 5.98
C GLU A 253 16.63 -33.97 5.13
N ASP A 254 15.55 -33.40 4.56
CA ASP A 254 14.62 -34.14 3.69
C ASP A 254 15.22 -34.51 2.31
N GLN A 255 16.29 -33.84 1.86
CA GLN A 255 17.00 -34.22 0.63
C GLN A 255 18.08 -35.29 0.84
N SER A 256 18.32 -35.72 2.08
CA SER A 256 19.33 -36.75 2.41
C SER A 256 18.74 -38.13 2.70
N ALA A 257 17.46 -38.37 2.33
CA ALA A 257 16.77 -39.66 2.42
C ALA A 257 16.58 -40.34 1.06
#